data_AF-A0A1L5KNK5-F1
#
_entry.id   AF-A0A1L5KNK5-F1
#
_cell.length_a   1.000
_cell.length_b   1.000
_cell.length_c   1.000
_cell.angle_alpha   90.00
_cell.angle_beta   90.00
_cell.angle_gamma   90.00
#
_symmetry.space_group_name_H-M   'P 1'
#
loop_
_entity.id
_entity.type
_entity.pdbx_description
1 polymer ?
#
loop_
_entity_poly.entity_id
_entity_poly.type
_entity_poly.pdbx_seq_one_letter_code
_entity_poly.pdbx_strand_id
1 'polypeptide(L)'
;MIKIGVIADDFTGATDIASFLVENGLPTVQINGVPTGKMPEAIDALVISLKTRSCPVVEATQQSLAALSWLQQQGCKQIYFKYCSTFDSTAKGNIGPVTDALMDALDTPFTVFSPALP
;
A
#
# COMPACT_ATOMS: atom_id res chain seq x y z
N MET A 1 5.42 -5.19 16.67
CA MET A 1 4.21 -5.46 15.86
C MET A 1 4.04 -4.26 14.95
N ILE A 2 3.82 -4.46 13.66
CA ILE A 2 3.75 -3.35 12.70
C ILE A 2 2.39 -2.67 12.82
N LYS A 3 2.44 -1.35 12.97
CA LYS A 3 1.28 -0.50 13.12
C LYS A 3 0.64 -0.26 11.75
N ILE A 4 1.43 0.06 10.73
CA ILE A 4 0.94 0.46 9.40
C ILE A 4 1.64 -0.33 8.29
N GLY A 5 0.86 -0.96 7.42
CA GLY A 5 1.31 -1.59 6.19
C GLY A 5 0.84 -0.78 5.00
N VAL A 6 1.77 -0.19 4.26
CA VAL A 6 1.47 0.62 3.06
C VAL A 6 1.64 -0.24 1.82
N ILE A 7 0.67 -0.20 0.92
CA ILE A 7 0.77 -0.73 -0.44
C ILE A 7 0.76 0.49 -1.37
N ALA A 8 1.87 0.75 -2.06
CA ALA A 8 2.03 1.92 -2.92
C ALA A 8 2.02 1.53 -4.40
N ASP A 9 1.33 2.30 -5.23
CA ASP A 9 1.12 2.01 -6.66
C ASP A 9 2.35 2.27 -7.55
N ASP A 10 3.36 2.96 -7.02
CA ASP A 10 4.62 3.26 -7.68
C ASP A 10 5.82 3.28 -6.70
N PHE A 11 7.00 3.59 -7.23
CA PHE A 11 8.23 3.72 -6.46
C PHE A 11 8.39 5.09 -5.79
N THR A 12 8.10 6.16 -6.51
CA THR A 12 8.31 7.51 -5.99
C THR A 12 7.33 7.83 -4.85
N GLY A 13 6.06 7.50 -5.01
CA GLY A 13 5.04 7.66 -3.97
C GLY A 13 5.26 6.73 -2.77
N ALA A 14 5.91 5.57 -2.94
CA ALA A 14 6.33 4.72 -1.84
C ALA A 14 7.43 5.38 -0.99
N THR A 15 8.46 5.93 -1.64
CA THR A 15 9.54 6.61 -0.93
C THR A 15 9.06 7.89 -0.25
N ASP A 16 8.16 8.62 -0.91
CA ASP A 16 7.52 9.82 -0.37
C ASP A 16 6.78 9.53 0.96
N ILE A 17 5.82 8.59 0.96
CA ILE A 17 5.10 8.23 2.19
C ILE A 17 6.02 7.61 3.24
N ALA A 18 7.01 6.81 2.85
CA ALA A 18 8.00 6.29 3.79
C ALA A 18 8.76 7.42 4.49
N SER A 19 9.15 8.47 3.75
CA SER A 19 9.77 9.66 4.32
C SER A 19 8.84 10.36 5.31
N PHE A 20 7.57 10.58 4.95
CA PHE A 20 6.61 11.19 5.88
C PHE A 20 6.43 10.39 7.17
N LEU A 21 6.38 9.06 7.09
CA LEU A 21 6.27 8.20 8.27
C LEU A 21 7.50 8.34 9.17
N VAL A 22 8.71 8.33 8.60
CA VAL A 22 9.97 8.49 9.34
C VAL A 22 10.06 9.87 10.00
N GLU A 23 9.78 10.95 9.26
CA GLU A 23 9.80 12.32 9.78
C GLU A 23 8.79 12.54 10.91
N ASN A 24 7.74 11.72 10.97
CA ASN A 24 6.75 11.73 12.06
C ASN A 24 6.97 10.63 13.12
N GLY A 25 8.18 10.06 13.18
CA GLY A 25 8.62 9.20 14.28
C GLY A 25 8.24 7.73 14.14
N LEU A 26 7.86 7.24 12.96
CA LEU A 26 7.65 5.82 12.69
C LEU A 26 8.84 5.24 11.92
N PRO A 27 9.71 4.43 12.57
CA PRO A 27 10.74 3.66 11.87
C PRO A 27 10.11 2.83 10.75
N THR A 28 10.53 3.09 9.51
CA THR A 28 9.87 2.56 8.31
C THR A 28 10.89 1.90 7.40
N VAL A 29 10.51 0.73 6.86
CA VAL A 29 11.26 0.07 5.77
C VAL A 29 10.41 0.04 4.51
N GLN A 30 11.01 0.43 3.39
CA GLN A 30 10.44 0.22 2.06
C GLN A 30 11.00 -1.06 1.45
N ILE A 31 10.13 -1.90 0.89
CA ILE A 31 10.47 -3.07 0.07
C ILE A 31 9.89 -2.86 -1.33
N ASN A 32 10.68 -3.18 -2.36
CA ASN A 32 10.24 -3.09 -3.75
C ASN A 32 9.74 -4.46 -4.21
N GLY A 33 8.50 -4.52 -4.68
CA GLY A 33 7.79 -5.74 -5.01
C GLY A 33 7.22 -6.47 -3.80
N VAL A 34 6.39 -7.49 -4.06
CA VAL A 34 5.79 -8.32 -2.99
C VAL A 34 6.91 -9.06 -2.25
N PRO A 35 7.04 -8.90 -0.92
CA PRO A 35 8.11 -9.55 -0.18
C PRO A 35 7.93 -11.07 -0.13
N THR A 36 9.05 -11.81 -0.13
CA THR A 36 9.09 -13.27 0.05
C THR A 36 9.81 -13.70 1.32
N GLY A 37 10.50 -12.76 1.98
CA GLY A 37 11.32 -13.00 3.16
C GLY A 37 10.56 -12.81 4.47
N LYS A 38 11.34 -12.85 5.56
CA LYS A 38 10.86 -12.48 6.90
C LYS A 38 10.71 -10.96 7.01
N MET A 39 9.83 -10.54 7.91
CA MET A 39 9.67 -9.14 8.26
C MET A 39 10.98 -8.57 8.85
N PRO A 40 11.43 -7.37 8.43
CA PRO A 40 12.52 -6.67 9.09
C PRO A 40 12.23 -6.41 10.58
N GLU A 41 13.27 -6.42 11.40
CA GLU A 41 13.16 -6.17 12.83
C GLU A 41 13.10 -4.66 13.14
N ALA A 42 12.57 -4.31 14.32
CA ALA A 42 12.58 -2.95 14.86
C ALA A 42 11.91 -1.86 13.98
N ILE A 43 10.86 -2.20 13.24
CA ILE A 43 10.05 -1.26 12.45
C ILE A 43 8.63 -1.09 13.00
N ASP A 44 8.07 0.10 12.80
CA ASP A 44 6.68 0.44 13.11
C ASP A 44 5.80 0.46 11.86
N ALA A 45 6.38 0.76 10.69
CA ALA A 45 5.68 0.75 9.41
C ALA A 45 6.49 0.05 8.33
N LEU A 46 5.79 -0.49 7.34
CA LEU A 46 6.40 -1.07 6.16
C LEU A 46 5.68 -0.59 4.90
N VAL A 47 6.46 -0.19 3.90
CA VAL A 47 5.96 0.25 2.60
C VAL A 47 6.34 -0.76 1.52
N ILE A 48 5.34 -1.35 0.87
CA ILE A 48 5.52 -2.20 -0.30
C ILE A 48 5.32 -1.34 -1.54
N SER A 49 6.39 -1.12 -2.30
CA SER A 49 6.35 -0.40 -3.57
C SER A 49 6.06 -1.35 -4.72
N LEU A 50 4.93 -1.14 -5.41
CA LEU A 50 4.55 -1.88 -6.60
C LEU A 50 4.70 -1.01 -7.85
N LYS A 51 4.44 -1.60 -9.02
CA LYS A 51 4.36 -0.88 -10.31
C LYS A 51 2.96 -1.03 -10.89
N THR A 52 1.96 -0.66 -10.11
CA THR A 52 0.56 -1.02 -10.35
C THR A 52 -0.33 0.15 -10.74
N ARG A 53 0.21 1.37 -10.88
CA ARG A 53 -0.56 2.55 -11.33
C ARG A 53 -1.28 2.34 -12.66
N SER A 54 -0.54 1.88 -13.67
CA SER A 54 -0.99 1.86 -15.08
C SER A 54 -0.94 0.48 -15.72
N CYS A 55 -0.60 -0.57 -14.96
CA CYS A 55 -0.66 -1.94 -15.47
C CYS A 55 -2.13 -2.41 -15.60
N PRO A 56 -2.41 -3.55 -16.25
CA PRO A 56 -3.75 -4.10 -16.31
C PRO A 56 -4.38 -4.26 -14.92
N VAL A 57 -5.67 -3.97 -14.80
CA VAL A 57 -6.43 -4.01 -13.54
C VAL A 57 -6.26 -5.34 -12.79
N VAL A 58 -6.30 -6.45 -13.53
CA VAL A 58 -6.13 -7.80 -12.97
C VAL A 58 -4.75 -7.94 -12.32
N GLU A 59 -3.71 -7.43 -12.97
CA GLU A 59 -2.34 -7.48 -12.47
C GLU A 59 -2.19 -6.59 -11.22
N ALA A 60 -2.72 -5.37 -11.26
CA ALA A 60 -2.71 -4.46 -10.11
C ALA A 60 -3.40 -5.06 -8.89
N THR A 61 -4.57 -5.66 -9.10
CA THR A 61 -5.36 -6.30 -8.06
C THR A 61 -4.62 -7.49 -7.45
N GLN A 62 -4.07 -8.37 -8.30
CA GLN A 62 -3.32 -9.56 -7.84
C GLN A 62 -2.08 -9.17 -7.03
N GLN A 63 -1.30 -8.19 -7.48
CA GLN A 63 -0.11 -7.74 -6.75
C GLN A 63 -0.48 -7.09 -5.42
N SER A 64 -1.53 -6.26 -5.38
CA SER A 64 -2.00 -5.63 -4.14
C SER A 64 -2.53 -6.65 -3.13
N LEU A 65 -3.28 -7.66 -3.58
CA LEU A 65 -3.76 -8.74 -2.71
C LEU A 65 -2.61 -9.62 -2.19
N ALA A 66 -1.60 -9.88 -3.01
CA ALA A 66 -0.41 -10.60 -2.57
C ALA A 66 0.38 -9.79 -1.50
N ALA A 67 0.52 -8.49 -1.69
CA ALA A 67 1.11 -7.58 -0.71
C ALA A 67 0.29 -7.54 0.60
N LEU A 68 -1.03 -7.43 0.50
CA LEU A 68 -1.95 -7.49 1.66
C LEU A 68 -1.79 -8.80 2.43
N SER A 69 -1.86 -9.94 1.73
CA SER A 69 -1.72 -11.27 2.35
C SER A 69 -0.39 -11.38 3.08
N TRP A 70 0.70 -10.88 2.51
CA TRP A 70 1.99 -10.90 3.18
C TRP A 70 1.97 -10.01 4.43
N LEU A 71 1.42 -8.78 4.37
CA LEU A 71 1.30 -7.89 5.54
C LEU A 71 0.46 -8.51 6.67
N GLN A 72 -0.66 -9.17 6.33
CA GLN A 72 -1.53 -9.83 7.30
C GLN A 72 -0.82 -11.00 8.01
N GLN A 73 -0.04 -11.80 7.28
CA GLN A 73 0.76 -12.90 7.86
C GLN A 73 1.77 -12.40 8.90
N GLN A 74 2.16 -11.13 8.84
CA GLN A 74 3.11 -10.51 9.77
C GLN A 74 2.39 -9.74 10.90
N GLY A 75 1.06 -9.89 11.00
CA GLY A 75 0.23 -9.30 12.05
C GLY A 75 -0.08 -7.81 11.85
N CYS A 76 0.10 -7.28 10.63
CA CYS A 76 -0.28 -5.90 10.33
C CYS A 76 -1.81 -5.76 10.33
N LYS A 77 -2.33 -4.78 11.07
CA LYS A 77 -3.78 -4.56 11.24
C LYS A 77 -4.32 -3.37 10.48
N GLN A 78 -3.49 -2.37 10.21
CA GLN A 78 -3.90 -1.18 9.48
C GLN A 78 -3.20 -1.15 8.12
N ILE A 79 -4.01 -1.13 7.06
CA ILE A 79 -3.53 -1.09 5.69
C ILE A 79 -3.78 0.30 5.12
N TYR A 80 -2.77 0.85 4.45
CA TYR A 80 -2.84 2.14 3.77
C TYR A 80 -2.56 1.91 2.27
N PHE A 81 -3.56 2.12 1.42
CA PHE A 81 -3.34 2.09 -0.01
C PHE A 81 -2.89 3.48 -0.49
N LYS A 82 -1.62 3.58 -0.90
CA LYS A 82 -1.02 4.83 -1.40
C LYS A 82 -1.08 4.88 -2.92
N TYR A 83 -1.70 5.93 -3.42
CA TYR A 83 -1.77 6.31 -4.84
C TYR A 83 -1.35 7.78 -5.02
N CYS A 84 -1.28 8.26 -6.26
CA CYS A 84 -0.83 9.62 -6.57
C CYS A 84 -1.76 10.70 -5.97
N SER A 85 -1.19 11.83 -5.51
CA SER A 85 -1.94 12.96 -4.95
C SER A 85 -2.82 13.70 -5.97
N THR A 86 -2.56 13.51 -7.26
CA THR A 86 -3.40 14.00 -8.36
C THR A 86 -4.43 12.98 -8.83
N PHE A 87 -4.60 11.88 -8.10
CA PHE A 87 -5.58 10.82 -8.36
C PHE A 87 -5.42 10.13 -9.74
N ASP A 88 -4.18 10.01 -10.21
CA ASP A 88 -3.79 9.45 -11.50
C ASP A 88 -4.43 8.08 -11.75
N SER A 89 -5.45 8.08 -12.60
CA SER A 89 -6.22 6.89 -12.97
C SER A 89 -7.04 7.16 -14.23
N THR A 90 -7.61 6.10 -14.79
CA THR A 90 -8.65 6.19 -15.83
C THR A 90 -9.96 5.64 -15.29
N ALA A 91 -11.04 5.73 -16.07
CA ALA A 91 -12.30 5.06 -15.74
C ALA A 91 -12.15 3.53 -15.56
N LYS A 92 -11.06 2.94 -16.05
CA LYS A 92 -10.76 1.51 -15.88
C LYS A 92 -10.02 1.19 -14.59
N GLY A 93 -9.41 2.17 -13.91
CA GLY A 93 -8.58 1.93 -12.73
C GLY A 93 -7.22 2.66 -12.75
N ASN A 94 -6.33 2.35 -11.79
CA ASN A 94 -6.40 1.19 -10.87
C ASN A 94 -6.87 1.50 -9.44
N ILE A 95 -7.07 2.78 -9.08
CA ILE A 95 -7.41 3.17 -7.70
C ILE A 95 -8.68 2.47 -7.21
N GLY A 96 -9.80 2.59 -7.94
CA GLY A 96 -11.08 1.96 -7.57
C GLY A 96 -10.99 0.43 -7.44
N PRO A 97 -10.66 -0.30 -8.52
CA PRO A 97 -10.62 -1.76 -8.50
C PRO A 97 -9.70 -2.36 -7.42
N VAL A 98 -8.53 -1.74 -7.19
CA VAL A 98 -7.62 -2.19 -6.12
C VAL A 98 -8.24 -1.91 -4.75
N THR A 99 -8.89 -0.78 -4.57
CA THR A 99 -9.57 -0.44 -3.32
C THR A 99 -10.69 -1.44 -3.01
N ASP A 100 -11.57 -1.73 -4.00
CA ASP A 100 -12.66 -2.70 -3.83
C ASP A 100 -12.13 -4.07 -3.43
N ALA A 101 -11.10 -4.56 -4.14
CA ALA A 101 -10.50 -5.86 -3.82
C ALA A 101 -9.84 -5.92 -2.43
N LEU A 102 -9.17 -4.84 -2.01
CA LEU A 102 -8.61 -4.74 -0.67
C LEU A 102 -9.70 -4.70 0.40
N MET A 103 -10.80 -3.98 0.15
CA MET A 103 -11.94 -3.90 1.05
C MET A 103 -12.63 -5.26 1.22
N ASP A 104 -12.85 -5.97 0.12
CA ASP A 104 -13.41 -7.33 0.12
C ASP A 104 -12.52 -8.29 0.93
N ALA A 105 -11.19 -8.24 0.73
CA ALA A 105 -10.25 -9.10 1.43
C ALA A 105 -10.08 -8.75 2.93
N LEU A 106 -10.38 -7.51 3.31
CA LEU A 106 -10.34 -7.02 4.69
C LEU A 106 -11.69 -7.10 5.39
N ASP A 107 -12.76 -7.51 4.70
CA ASP A 107 -14.14 -7.52 5.19
C ASP A 107 -14.56 -6.15 5.77
N THR A 108 -14.25 -5.06 5.04
CA THR A 108 -14.64 -3.70 5.45
C THR A 108 -15.67 -3.12 4.47
N PRO A 109 -16.81 -2.59 4.96
CA PRO A 109 -17.85 -2.02 4.10
C PRO A 109 -17.53 -0.57 3.67
N PHE A 110 -16.48 0.04 4.22
CA PHE A 110 -16.18 1.46 4.00
C PHE A 110 -14.69 1.77 4.09
N THR A 111 -14.24 2.75 3.30
CA THR A 111 -12.90 3.34 3.36
C THR A 111 -12.93 4.81 2.92
N VAL A 112 -11.82 5.51 3.07
CA VAL A 112 -11.68 6.94 2.73
C VAL A 112 -10.68 7.13 1.58
N PHE A 113 -10.91 8.18 0.77
CA PHE A 113 -9.95 8.67 -0.21
C PHE A 113 -9.45 10.04 0.21
N SER A 114 -8.14 10.18 0.44
CA SER A 114 -7.53 11.45 0.84
C SER A 114 -6.22 11.71 0.07
N PRO A 115 -6.31 12.23 -1.17
CA PRO A 115 -5.12 12.51 -1.99
C PRO A 115 -4.43 13.83 -1.65
N ALA A 116 -5.01 14.67 -0.79
CA ALA A 116 -4.53 16.02 -0.51
C ALA A 116 -3.18 16.04 0.24
N LEU A 117 -2.29 16.95 -0.16
CA LEU A 117 -1.06 17.32 0.53
C LEU A 117 -0.83 18.84 0.30
N PRO A 118 -1.40 19.72 1.15
CA PRO A 118 -1.30 21.18 1.03
C PRO A 118 0.10 21.77 1.24
#